data_AF-A0A8B8ZMM0-F1
#
_entry.id   AF-A0A8B8ZMM0-F1
#
_cell.length_a   1.000
_cell.length_b   1.000
_cell.length_c   1.000
_cell.angle_alpha   90.00
_cell.angle_beta   90.00
_cell.angle_gamma   90.00
#
_symmetry.space_group_name_H-M   'P 1'
#
loop_
_entity.id
_entity.type
_entity.pdbx_description
1 polymer ?
#
loop_
_entity_poly.entity_id
_entity_poly.type
_entity_poly.pdbx_seq_one_letter_code
_entity_poly.pdbx_strand_id
1 'polypeptide(L)'
;MKGKTVSHPSLTPAVLQLLLSRDCGKLLKAMEQKSGTCILYDRQNLNVKVFGPPKEVAAAEENLVQSLLSPHEDKKLEIHLRGRNLPPGLMKEVVQRFGTDLQGLKEMVPGVKLTLDTRCHIINVRGNKEPKQKMEEVISEVALSGMAEPPSETSCPICLCELQEPYRLEACGHDFCRRCLVDQCESTIRSRDGFPLCCTKEARVQEAHPARGPEVSPVD
;
A
#
# COMPACT_ATOMS: atom_id res chain seq x y z
N MET A 1 4.22 -6.37 -32.48
CA MET A 1 3.19 -7.29 -31.92
C MET A 1 1.97 -6.48 -31.55
N LYS A 2 0.78 -6.78 -32.07
CA LYS A 2 -0.46 -6.05 -31.78
C LYS A 2 -1.16 -6.73 -30.60
N GLY A 3 -1.10 -6.12 -29.41
CA GLY A 3 -1.85 -6.58 -28.24
C GLY A 3 -3.31 -6.16 -28.33
N LYS A 4 -4.21 -6.92 -27.71
CA LYS A 4 -5.63 -6.55 -27.59
C LYS A 4 -5.77 -5.61 -26.39
N THR A 5 -6.30 -4.42 -26.62
CA THR A 5 -6.74 -3.55 -25.51
C THR A 5 -7.99 -4.15 -24.90
N VAL A 6 -7.97 -4.37 -23.59
CA VAL A 6 -9.12 -4.86 -22.83
C VAL A 6 -10.18 -3.77 -22.84
N SER A 7 -11.35 -4.10 -23.38
CA SER A 7 -12.47 -3.17 -23.50
C SER A 7 -13.71 -3.86 -22.97
N HIS A 8 -13.95 -3.72 -21.67
CA HIS A 8 -15.14 -4.24 -21.01
C HIS A 8 -15.93 -3.10 -20.38
N PRO A 9 -17.27 -3.01 -20.55
CA PRO A 9 -18.09 -1.90 -20.05
C PRO A 9 -17.96 -1.67 -18.54
N SER A 10 -17.70 -2.74 -17.81
CA SER A 10 -17.57 -2.73 -16.35
C SER A 10 -16.19 -2.27 -15.86
N LEU A 11 -15.19 -2.19 -16.74
CA LEU A 11 -13.84 -1.72 -16.39
C LEU A 11 -13.79 -0.20 -16.50
N THR A 12 -14.45 0.46 -15.55
CA THR A 12 -14.38 1.91 -15.43
C THR A 12 -12.97 2.35 -15.03
N PRO A 13 -12.59 3.63 -15.28
CA PRO A 13 -11.31 4.15 -14.82
C PRO A 13 -11.06 3.94 -13.31
N ALA A 14 -12.11 4.01 -12.49
CA ALA A 14 -12.02 3.73 -11.05
C ALA A 14 -11.65 2.27 -10.75
N VAL A 15 -12.22 1.30 -11.49
CA VAL A 15 -11.87 -0.12 -11.36
C VAL A 15 -10.46 -0.38 -11.86
N LEU A 16 -10.02 0.27 -12.94
CA LEU A 16 -8.67 0.16 -13.46
C LEU A 16 -7.62 0.81 -12.56
N GLN A 17 -7.98 1.85 -11.79
CA GLN A 17 -7.10 2.42 -10.77
C GLN A 17 -6.79 1.44 -9.64
N LEU A 18 -7.60 0.40 -9.43
CA LEU A 18 -7.27 -0.68 -8.48
C LEU A 18 -6.00 -1.43 -8.90
N LEU A 19 -5.64 -1.38 -10.19
CA LEU A 19 -4.39 -1.95 -10.70
C LEU A 19 -3.14 -1.13 -10.32
N LEU A 20 -3.31 0.07 -9.74
CA LEU A 20 -2.21 0.87 -9.22
C LEU A 20 -1.76 0.43 -7.82
N SER A 21 -2.53 -0.43 -7.14
CA SER A 21 -2.17 -0.96 -5.82
C SER A 21 -0.93 -1.86 -5.89
N ARG A 22 -0.13 -1.92 -4.81
CA ARG A 22 1.09 -2.75 -4.72
C ARG A 22 0.83 -4.24 -4.96
N ASP A 23 -0.38 -4.72 -4.71
CA ASP A 23 -0.72 -6.14 -4.87
C ASP A 23 -1.09 -6.51 -6.31
N CYS A 24 -1.37 -5.51 -7.16
CA CYS A 24 -1.71 -5.72 -8.56
C CYS A 24 -0.58 -6.40 -9.34
N GLY A 25 0.69 -6.05 -9.07
CA GLY A 25 1.82 -6.69 -9.73
C GLY A 25 1.89 -8.21 -9.50
N LYS A 26 1.40 -8.69 -8.35
CA LYS A 26 1.30 -10.13 -8.06
C LYS A 26 0.10 -10.76 -8.77
N LEU A 27 -1.04 -10.06 -8.77
CA LEU A 27 -2.25 -10.49 -9.48
C LEU A 27 -1.98 -10.67 -10.98
N LEU A 28 -1.43 -9.64 -11.64
CA LEU A 28 -1.12 -9.67 -13.06
C LEU A 28 -0.12 -10.79 -13.39
N LYS A 29 0.96 -10.94 -12.61
CA LYS A 29 1.94 -12.02 -12.82
C LYS A 29 1.34 -13.42 -12.65
N ALA A 30 0.47 -13.62 -11.66
CA ALA A 30 -0.21 -14.90 -11.47
C ALA A 30 -1.12 -15.23 -12.67
N MET A 31 -1.78 -14.21 -13.25
CA MET A 31 -2.60 -14.36 -14.45
C MET A 31 -1.78 -14.64 -15.70
N GLU A 32 -0.65 -13.95 -15.88
CA GLU A 32 0.31 -14.21 -16.96
C GLU A 32 0.82 -15.66 -16.91
N GLN A 33 1.19 -16.15 -15.72
CA GLN A 33 1.64 -17.53 -15.51
C GLN A 33 0.55 -18.57 -15.82
N LYS A 34 -0.70 -18.28 -15.44
CA LYS A 34 -1.83 -19.20 -15.63
C LYS A 34 -2.28 -19.30 -17.09
N SER A 35 -2.26 -18.19 -17.82
CA SER A 35 -2.78 -18.08 -19.19
C SER A 35 -1.69 -18.13 -20.27
N GLY A 36 -0.41 -18.06 -19.88
CA GLY A 36 0.69 -17.91 -20.83
C GLY A 36 0.62 -16.61 -21.64
N THR A 37 -0.14 -15.62 -21.15
CA THR A 37 -0.25 -14.30 -21.78
C THR A 37 0.68 -13.30 -21.11
N CYS A 38 0.94 -12.17 -21.77
CA CYS A 38 1.57 -11.01 -21.17
C CYS A 38 0.53 -9.89 -21.02
N ILE A 39 0.44 -9.30 -19.84
CA ILE A 39 -0.52 -8.26 -19.49
C ILE A 39 0.23 -6.97 -19.15
N LEU A 40 0.01 -5.94 -19.95
CA LEU A 40 0.63 -4.64 -19.80
C LEU A 40 -0.41 -3.61 -19.38
N TYR A 41 -0.21 -3.00 -18.21
CA TYR A 41 -1.05 -1.90 -17.73
C TYR A 41 -0.37 -0.55 -18.02
N ASP A 42 -0.98 0.22 -18.91
CA ASP A 42 -0.60 1.60 -19.20
C ASP A 42 -1.21 2.53 -18.13
N ARG A 43 -0.36 2.98 -17.21
CA ARG A 43 -0.75 3.85 -16.10
C ARG A 43 -1.12 5.26 -16.55
N GLN A 44 -0.60 5.74 -17.68
CA GLN A 44 -0.84 7.10 -18.17
C GLN A 44 -2.20 7.18 -18.85
N ASN A 45 -2.52 6.18 -19.66
CA ASN A 45 -3.75 6.11 -20.43
C ASN A 45 -4.84 5.25 -19.77
N LEU A 46 -4.57 4.76 -18.55
CA LEU A 46 -5.45 3.88 -17.76
C LEU A 46 -6.06 2.76 -18.61
N ASN A 47 -5.23 2.03 -19.36
CA ASN A 47 -5.67 0.90 -20.18
C ASN A 47 -4.82 -0.35 -19.95
N VAL A 48 -5.42 -1.51 -20.18
CA VAL A 48 -4.73 -2.80 -20.09
C VAL A 48 -4.65 -3.42 -21.48
N LYS A 49 -3.48 -3.91 -21.85
CA LYS A 49 -3.23 -4.64 -23.09
C LYS A 49 -2.79 -6.06 -22.78
N VAL A 50 -3.42 -7.03 -23.42
CA VAL A 50 -3.07 -8.45 -23.30
C VAL A 50 -2.47 -8.93 -24.61
N PHE A 51 -1.37 -9.67 -24.50
CA PHE A 51 -0.62 -10.25 -25.62
C PHE A 51 -0.57 -11.76 -25.45
N GLY A 52 -0.87 -12.50 -26.51
CA GLY A 52 -0.85 -13.95 -26.49
C GLY A 52 -1.72 -14.56 -27.58
N PRO A 53 -1.89 -15.89 -27.58
CA PRO A 53 -2.81 -16.58 -28.48
C PRO A 53 -4.25 -16.06 -28.28
N PRO A 54 -5.07 -15.89 -29.34
CA PRO A 54 -6.39 -15.27 -29.24
C PRO A 54 -7.33 -15.93 -28.21
N LYS A 55 -7.25 -17.27 -28.06
CA LYS A 55 -8.02 -18.01 -27.06
C LYS A 55 -7.63 -17.64 -25.63
N GLU A 56 -6.33 -17.57 -25.36
CA GLU A 56 -5.79 -17.22 -24.04
C GLU A 56 -5.99 -15.74 -23.72
N VAL A 57 -5.94 -14.86 -24.72
CA VAL A 57 -6.24 -13.43 -24.56
C VAL A 57 -7.67 -13.20 -24.09
N ALA A 58 -8.65 -13.93 -24.67
CA ALA A 58 -10.04 -13.84 -24.25
C ALA A 58 -10.22 -14.37 -22.81
N ALA A 59 -9.59 -15.50 -22.48
CA ALA A 59 -9.62 -16.05 -21.14
C ALA A 59 -8.95 -15.13 -20.10
N ALA A 60 -7.83 -14.50 -20.44
CA ALA A 60 -7.13 -13.55 -19.58
C ALA A 60 -7.95 -12.28 -19.34
N GLU A 61 -8.63 -11.77 -20.38
CA GLU A 61 -9.56 -10.65 -20.26
C GLU A 61 -10.74 -10.97 -19.32
N GLU A 62 -11.39 -12.12 -19.48
CA GLU A 62 -12.50 -12.53 -18.63
C GLU A 62 -12.06 -12.72 -17.17
N ASN A 63 -10.92 -13.37 -16.94
CA ASN A 63 -10.34 -13.52 -15.60
C ASN A 63 -9.96 -12.15 -14.98
N LEU A 64 -9.50 -11.19 -15.79
CA LEU A 64 -9.16 -9.85 -15.32
C LEU A 64 -10.40 -9.12 -14.84
N VAL A 65 -11.45 -9.12 -15.67
CA VAL A 65 -12.75 -8.53 -15.36
C VAL A 65 -13.31 -9.18 -14.09
N GLN A 66 -13.30 -10.51 -14.01
CA GLN A 66 -13.81 -11.23 -12.86
C GLN A 66 -13.02 -10.91 -11.58
N SER A 67 -11.70 -10.89 -11.62
CA SER A 67 -10.84 -10.59 -10.45
C SER A 67 -10.96 -9.14 -9.97
N LEU A 68 -11.20 -8.21 -10.88
CA LEU A 68 -11.37 -6.80 -10.56
C LEU A 68 -12.75 -6.48 -9.99
N LEU A 69 -13.79 -7.15 -10.51
CA LEU A 69 -15.19 -6.94 -10.15
C LEU A 69 -15.67 -7.85 -9.01
N SER A 70 -15.01 -8.97 -8.75
CA SER A 70 -15.38 -9.86 -7.65
C SER A 70 -15.24 -9.11 -6.32
N PRO A 71 -16.31 -9.04 -5.50
CA PRO A 71 -16.22 -8.57 -4.13
C PRO A 71 -15.51 -9.64 -3.30
N HIS A 72 -14.19 -9.73 -3.42
CA HIS A 72 -13.41 -10.60 -2.56
C HIS A 72 -13.34 -9.99 -1.16
N GLU A 73 -13.80 -10.73 -0.16
CA GLU A 73 -13.61 -10.37 1.26
C GLU A 73 -12.12 -10.15 1.58
N ASP A 74 -11.25 -10.91 0.90
CA ASP A 74 -9.79 -10.85 0.98
C ASP A 74 -9.16 -9.62 0.32
N LYS A 75 -9.89 -8.89 -0.52
CA LYS A 75 -9.37 -7.67 -1.14
C LYS A 75 -9.24 -6.60 -0.08
N LYS A 76 -8.01 -6.32 0.34
CA LYS A 76 -7.71 -5.25 1.28
C LYS A 76 -8.14 -3.90 0.68
N LEU A 77 -8.78 -3.07 1.50
CA LEU A 77 -8.99 -1.66 1.19
C LEU A 77 -7.73 -0.91 1.66
N GLU A 78 -7.14 -0.11 0.77
CA GLU A 78 -5.99 0.76 1.09
C GLU A 78 -6.51 2.20 1.24
N ILE A 79 -6.47 2.74 2.45
CA ILE A 79 -6.83 4.13 2.73
C ILE A 79 -5.54 4.94 2.83
N HIS A 80 -5.35 5.89 1.91
CA HIS A 80 -4.19 6.77 1.88
C HIS A 80 -4.34 7.91 2.89
N LEU A 81 -3.29 8.14 3.69
CA LEU A 81 -3.17 9.23 4.65
C LEU A 81 -2.28 10.38 4.12
N ARG A 82 -1.98 10.35 2.82
CA ARG A 82 -1.18 11.34 2.11
C ARG A 82 -1.70 11.47 0.68
N GLY A 83 -1.82 12.70 0.17
CA GLY A 83 -2.25 12.96 -1.20
C GLY A 83 -2.42 14.45 -1.46
N ARG A 84 -2.65 14.84 -2.72
CA ARG A 84 -2.85 16.25 -3.09
C ARG A 84 -4.08 16.90 -2.44
N ASN A 85 -5.09 16.09 -2.12
CA ASN A 85 -6.37 16.55 -1.56
C ASN A 85 -6.50 16.20 -0.07
N LEU A 86 -5.40 15.83 0.60
CA LEU A 86 -5.40 15.45 2.01
C LEU A 86 -4.48 16.41 2.78
N PRO A 87 -4.87 16.81 4.01
CA PRO A 87 -4.04 17.69 4.81
C PRO A 87 -2.72 16.99 5.18
N PRO A 88 -1.56 17.67 5.11
CA PRO A 88 -0.36 17.16 5.76
C PRO A 88 -0.61 16.97 7.26
N GLY A 89 0.04 15.99 7.87
CA GLY A 89 -0.22 15.64 9.27
C GLY A 89 -1.37 14.67 9.48
N LEU A 90 -2.14 14.27 8.45
CA LEU A 90 -3.27 13.34 8.62
C LEU A 90 -2.85 12.02 9.30
N MET A 91 -1.67 11.50 8.98
CA MET A 91 -1.09 10.36 9.69
C MET A 91 -0.94 10.61 11.20
N LYS A 92 -0.42 11.79 11.57
CA LYS A 92 -0.26 12.19 12.98
C LYS A 92 -1.61 12.24 13.69
N GLU A 93 -2.58 12.86 13.05
CA GLU A 93 -3.91 13.07 13.60
C GLU A 93 -4.62 11.73 13.86
N VAL A 94 -4.56 10.82 12.90
CA VAL A 94 -5.09 9.45 13.05
C VAL A 94 -4.42 8.73 14.22
N VAL A 95 -3.08 8.79 14.30
CA VAL A 95 -2.33 8.15 15.39
C VAL A 95 -2.65 8.77 16.75
N GLN A 96 -2.81 10.09 16.82
CA GLN A 96 -3.15 10.80 18.06
C GLN A 96 -4.57 10.49 18.53
N ARG A 97 -5.54 10.39 17.61
CA ARG A 97 -6.94 10.11 17.94
C ARG A 97 -7.18 8.64 18.28
N PHE A 98 -6.56 7.71 17.57
CA PHE A 98 -6.93 6.29 17.60
C PHE A 98 -5.84 5.35 18.08
N GLY A 99 -4.66 5.88 18.44
CA GLY A 99 -3.51 5.10 18.84
C GLY A 99 -2.68 4.61 17.66
N THR A 100 -1.42 4.31 17.95
CA THR A 100 -0.41 3.89 16.97
C THR A 100 -0.67 2.48 16.43
N ASP A 101 -1.41 1.65 17.17
CA ASP A 101 -1.86 0.31 16.81
C ASP A 101 -3.28 0.29 16.22
N LEU A 102 -3.85 1.48 15.99
CA LEU A 102 -5.20 1.72 15.50
C LEU A 102 -6.29 1.07 16.38
N GLN A 103 -6.01 0.82 17.66
CA GLN A 103 -6.95 0.15 18.56
C GLN A 103 -8.28 0.91 18.68
N GLY A 104 -8.24 2.25 18.75
CA GLY A 104 -9.45 3.08 18.78
C GLY A 104 -10.32 2.91 17.52
N LEU A 105 -9.72 2.70 16.34
CA LEU A 105 -10.46 2.42 15.11
C LEU A 105 -11.08 1.01 15.13
N LYS A 106 -10.37 0.01 15.68
CA LYS A 106 -10.90 -1.36 15.81
C LYS A 106 -12.10 -1.42 16.76
N GLU A 107 -12.10 -0.60 17.80
CA GLU A 107 -13.20 -0.49 18.75
C GLU A 107 -14.42 0.23 18.13
N MET A 108 -14.18 1.28 17.34
CA MET A 108 -15.24 2.03 16.65
C MET A 108 -15.89 1.25 15.49
N VAL A 109 -15.11 0.41 14.81
CA VAL A 109 -15.55 -0.42 13.68
C VAL A 109 -15.07 -1.85 13.91
N PRO A 110 -15.79 -2.66 14.71
CA PRO A 110 -15.43 -4.05 14.94
C PRO A 110 -15.61 -4.90 13.68
N GLY A 111 -14.89 -6.03 13.62
CA GLY A 111 -14.98 -6.98 12.50
C GLY A 111 -14.03 -6.68 11.33
N VAL A 112 -13.08 -5.75 11.51
CA VAL A 112 -12.02 -5.47 10.54
C VAL A 112 -10.64 -5.73 11.13
N LYS A 113 -9.75 -6.26 10.30
CA LYS A 113 -8.31 -6.33 10.59
C LYS A 113 -7.63 -5.11 9.98
N LEU A 114 -6.98 -4.32 10.84
CA LEU A 114 -6.28 -3.09 10.47
C LEU A 114 -4.77 -3.26 10.59
N THR A 115 -4.04 -2.68 9.65
CA THR A 115 -2.58 -2.52 9.73
C THR A 115 -2.17 -1.16 9.18
N LEU A 116 -1.27 -0.46 9.89
CA LEU A 116 -0.76 0.85 9.51
C LEU A 116 0.62 0.69 8.84
N ASP A 117 0.73 1.07 7.57
CA ASP A 117 2.00 1.22 6.87
C ASP A 117 2.45 2.69 6.99
N THR A 118 3.27 2.96 8.00
CA THR A 118 3.80 4.31 8.29
C THR A 118 4.76 4.82 7.23
N ARG A 119 5.34 3.92 6.42
CA ARG A 119 6.26 4.27 5.34
C ARG A 119 5.53 4.71 4.09
N CYS A 120 4.45 4.02 3.75
CA CYS A 120 3.62 4.37 2.59
C CYS A 120 2.47 5.33 2.94
N HIS A 121 2.29 5.64 4.22
CA HIS A 121 1.15 6.42 4.73
C HIS A 121 -0.19 5.78 4.35
N ILE A 122 -0.34 4.46 4.56
CA ILE A 122 -1.53 3.69 4.17
C ILE A 122 -2.08 2.91 5.37
N ILE A 123 -3.39 2.95 5.57
CA ILE A 123 -4.11 1.98 6.41
C ILE A 123 -4.62 0.87 5.51
N ASN A 124 -4.24 -0.38 5.78
CA ASN A 124 -4.84 -1.53 5.11
C ASN A 124 -5.97 -2.08 5.97
N VAL A 125 -7.14 -2.21 5.38
CA VAL A 125 -8.37 -2.72 6.02
C VAL A 125 -8.77 -4.03 5.35
N ARG A 126 -8.90 -5.10 6.14
CA ARG A 126 -9.47 -6.39 5.71
C ARG A 126 -10.74 -6.67 6.49
N GLY A 127 -11.73 -7.25 5.82
CA GLY A 127 -13.07 -7.49 6.39
C GLY A 127 -14.18 -7.27 5.38
N ASN A 128 -15.41 -7.23 5.87
CA ASN A 128 -16.60 -7.15 5.02
C ASN A 128 -16.76 -5.75 4.42
N LYS A 129 -17.59 -5.63 3.37
CA LYS A 129 -17.78 -4.38 2.60
C LYS A 129 -18.28 -3.21 3.47
N GLU A 130 -19.28 -3.45 4.32
CA GLU A 130 -19.88 -2.40 5.14
C GLU A 130 -18.90 -1.82 6.19
N PRO A 131 -18.18 -2.62 7.00
CA PRO A 131 -17.14 -2.10 7.89
C PRO A 131 -16.00 -1.37 7.16
N LYS A 132 -15.62 -1.83 5.96
CA LYS A 132 -14.60 -1.15 5.14
C LYS A 132 -15.04 0.26 4.74
N GLN A 133 -16.29 0.40 4.29
CA GLN A 133 -16.84 1.70 3.90
C GLN A 133 -16.92 2.64 5.11
N LYS A 134 -17.43 2.15 6.26
CA LYS A 134 -17.46 2.94 7.50
C LYS A 134 -16.07 3.42 7.93
N MET A 135 -15.03 2.61 7.72
CA MET A 135 -13.65 3.01 8.02
C MET A 135 -13.18 4.17 7.14
N GLU A 136 -13.51 4.14 5.85
CA GLU A 136 -13.19 5.23 4.92
C GLU A 136 -13.90 6.54 5.28
N GLU A 137 -15.16 6.45 5.71
CA GLU A 137 -15.94 7.60 6.20
C GLU A 137 -15.28 8.23 7.43
N VAL A 138 -14.92 7.44 8.45
CA VAL A 138 -14.26 7.93 9.67
C VAL A 138 -12.93 8.64 9.35
N ILE A 139 -12.10 8.08 8.47
CA ILE A 139 -10.83 8.70 8.08
C ILE A 139 -11.07 9.97 7.25
N SER A 140 -12.10 10.00 6.42
CA SER A 140 -12.47 11.18 5.63
C SER A 140 -12.91 12.33 6.53
N GLU A 141 -13.68 12.07 7.58
CA GLU A 141 -14.06 13.07 8.59
C GLU A 141 -12.83 13.64 9.31
N VAL A 142 -11.87 12.80 9.64
CA VAL A 142 -10.60 13.25 10.25
C VAL A 142 -9.85 14.16 9.29
N ALA A 143 -9.77 13.82 8.00
CA ALA A 143 -9.15 14.65 6.98
C ALA A 143 -9.84 16.00 6.80
N LEU A 144 -11.17 16.07 6.86
CA LEU A 144 -11.92 17.33 6.75
C LEU A 144 -11.73 18.25 7.97
N SER A 145 -11.47 17.67 9.14
CA SER A 145 -11.20 18.43 10.37
C SER A 145 -9.78 18.99 10.46
N GLY A 146 -8.86 18.52 9.61
CA GLY A 146 -7.45 18.94 9.62
C GLY A 146 -7.24 20.22 8.82
N MET A 147 -6.81 21.29 9.48
CA MET A 147 -6.23 22.46 8.80
C MET A 147 -4.75 22.20 8.56
N ALA A 148 -4.25 22.35 7.33
CA ALA A 148 -2.80 22.24 7.15
C ALA A 148 -2.25 22.96 5.90
N GLU A 149 -1.17 23.69 6.13
CA GLU A 149 -0.28 24.31 5.14
C GLU A 149 0.60 23.25 4.44
N PRO A 150 1.05 23.48 3.20
CA PRO A 150 1.81 22.48 2.45
C PRO A 150 3.10 22.02 3.16
N PRO A 151 3.49 20.74 3.02
CA PRO A 151 4.66 20.21 3.69
C PRO A 151 5.95 20.89 3.19
N SER A 152 6.78 21.37 4.11
CA SER A 152 8.10 21.94 3.84
C SER A 152 9.19 20.85 3.70
N GLU A 153 10.35 21.20 3.14
CA GLU A 153 11.49 20.27 2.98
C GLU A 153 12.04 19.75 4.33
N THR A 154 11.73 20.44 5.43
CA THR A 154 12.08 20.09 6.81
C THR A 154 10.97 19.35 7.55
N SER A 155 10.07 18.68 6.82
CA SER A 155 8.97 17.91 7.43
C SER A 155 9.42 16.52 7.90
N CYS A 156 8.82 16.06 9.00
CA CYS A 156 9.00 14.73 9.54
C CYS A 156 8.49 13.68 8.54
N PRO A 157 9.30 12.68 8.15
CA PRO A 157 8.87 11.68 7.16
C PRO A 157 7.75 10.75 7.62
N ILE A 158 7.53 10.62 8.95
CA ILE A 158 6.48 9.79 9.51
C ILE A 158 5.14 10.54 9.51
N CYS A 159 5.10 11.73 10.10
CA CYS A 159 3.85 12.46 10.26
C CYS A 159 3.56 13.49 9.17
N LEU A 160 4.56 13.90 8.39
CA LEU A 160 4.49 14.97 7.38
C LEU A 160 4.17 16.36 7.95
N CYS A 161 4.29 16.54 9.27
CA CYS A 161 4.27 17.84 9.93
C CYS A 161 5.69 18.42 9.98
N GLU A 162 5.81 19.70 10.33
CA GLU A 162 7.07 20.27 10.79
C GLU A 162 7.66 19.45 11.95
N LEU A 163 8.99 19.34 11.97
CA LEU A 163 9.70 18.57 12.98
C LEU A 163 9.47 19.18 14.37
N GLN A 164 8.90 18.37 15.26
CA GLN A 164 8.72 18.69 16.67
C GLN A 164 9.68 17.82 17.48
N GLU A 165 10.54 18.46 18.28
CA GLU A 165 11.63 17.80 19.01
C GLU A 165 12.44 16.89 18.06
N PRO A 166 13.18 17.45 17.10
CA PRO A 166 13.87 16.67 16.08
C PRO A 166 14.86 15.69 16.71
N TYR A 167 14.81 14.45 16.27
CA TYR A 167 15.79 13.42 16.58
C TYR A 167 16.41 12.91 15.30
N ARG A 168 17.74 12.94 15.24
CA ARG A 168 18.53 12.49 14.08
C ARG A 168 18.95 11.05 14.26
N LEU A 169 18.64 10.20 13.27
CA LEU A 169 19.15 8.83 13.26
C LEU A 169 20.64 8.81 12.95
N GLU A 170 21.44 8.14 13.78
CA GLU A 170 22.90 8.12 13.64
C GLU A 170 23.38 7.43 12.36
N ALA A 171 22.68 6.36 11.94
CA ALA A 171 23.09 5.55 10.79
C ALA A 171 22.89 6.25 9.43
N CYS A 172 21.78 6.98 9.25
CA CYS A 172 21.39 7.57 7.96
C CYS A 172 21.25 9.10 7.98
N GLY A 173 21.42 9.76 9.14
CA GLY A 173 21.40 11.21 9.29
C GLY A 173 20.04 11.87 9.11
N HIS A 174 18.96 11.11 8.94
CA HIS A 174 17.62 11.65 8.73
C HIS A 174 16.94 12.08 10.04
N ASP A 175 16.28 13.24 10.02
CA ASP A 175 15.55 13.82 11.15
C ASP A 175 14.07 13.40 11.17
N PHE A 176 13.56 13.14 12.37
CA PHE A 176 12.17 12.78 12.67
C PHE A 176 11.70 13.47 13.94
N CYS A 177 10.39 13.59 14.15
CA CYS A 177 9.90 13.94 15.48
C CYS A 177 10.25 12.82 16.47
N ARG A 178 10.83 13.16 17.62
CA ARG A 178 11.19 12.17 18.66
C ARG A 178 10.00 11.28 19.03
N ARG A 179 8.83 11.89 19.22
CA ARG A 179 7.60 11.15 19.54
C ARG A 179 7.21 10.16 18.46
N CYS A 180 7.29 10.54 17.18
CA CYS A 180 6.97 9.66 16.06
C CYS A 180 7.88 8.43 15.99
N LEU A 181 9.17 8.56 16.33
CA LEU A 181 10.09 7.42 16.40
C LEU A 181 9.72 6.47 17.55
N VAL A 182 9.46 7.01 18.74
CA VAL A 182 9.06 6.20 19.91
C VAL A 182 7.77 5.43 19.62
N ASP A 183 6.77 6.13 19.08
CA ASP A 183 5.49 5.55 18.70
C ASP A 183 5.66 4.43 17.66
N GLN A 184 6.53 4.62 16.66
CA GLN A 184 6.83 3.59 15.66
C GLN A 184 7.50 2.37 16.29
N CYS A 185 8.45 2.57 17.21
CA CYS A 185 9.11 1.49 17.94
C CYS A 185 8.11 0.69 18.78
N GLU A 186 7.29 1.37 19.59
CA GLU A 186 6.29 0.73 20.45
C GLU A 186 5.30 -0.10 19.63
N SER A 187 4.80 0.44 18.52
CA SER A 187 3.88 -0.29 17.64
C SER A 187 4.49 -1.55 17.06
N THR A 188 5.71 -1.48 16.53
CA THR A 188 6.39 -2.64 15.96
C THR A 188 6.70 -3.71 17.00
N ILE A 189 7.04 -3.30 18.24
CA ILE A 189 7.25 -4.25 19.35
C ILE A 189 5.94 -4.95 19.71
N ARG A 190 4.82 -4.21 19.82
CA ARG A 190 3.51 -4.77 20.20
C ARG A 190 2.93 -5.67 19.11
N SER A 191 3.02 -5.27 17.85
CA SER A 191 2.46 -6.02 16.72
C SER A 191 3.31 -7.24 16.34
N ARG A 192 4.61 -7.25 16.70
CA ARG A 192 5.62 -8.20 16.22
C ARG A 192 5.77 -8.21 14.69
N ASP A 193 5.27 -7.18 14.01
CA ASP A 193 5.31 -7.00 12.58
C ASP A 193 6.17 -5.78 12.22
N GLY A 194 6.92 -5.86 11.12
CA GLY A 194 7.70 -4.74 10.60
C GLY A 194 9.10 -4.56 11.21
N PHE A 195 9.63 -5.61 11.86
CA PHE A 195 11.05 -5.68 12.23
C PHE A 195 11.88 -6.33 11.11
N PRO A 196 13.10 -5.85 10.82
CA PRO A 196 13.76 -4.68 11.39
C PRO A 196 13.11 -3.36 10.94
N LEU A 197 13.11 -2.36 11.84
CA LEU A 197 12.68 -1.01 11.51
C LEU A 197 13.70 -0.35 10.57
N CYS A 198 13.25 0.05 9.38
CA CYS A 198 14.05 0.82 8.44
C CYS A 198 13.66 2.30 8.47
N CYS A 199 14.62 3.18 8.20
CA CYS A 199 14.34 4.59 7.97
C CYS A 199 13.34 4.76 6.80
N THR A 200 12.27 5.54 6.98
CA THR A 200 11.26 5.73 5.92
C THR A 200 11.76 6.56 4.74
N LYS A 201 12.82 7.36 4.91
CA LYS A 201 13.52 8.08 3.83
C LYS A 201 14.45 7.18 3.00
N GLU A 202 14.86 6.03 3.52
CA GLU A 202 15.65 5.08 2.73
C GLU A 202 14.72 4.31 1.79
N ALA A 203 14.87 4.49 0.48
CA ALA A 203 14.28 3.60 -0.51
C ALA A 203 14.93 2.21 -0.38
N ARG A 204 14.15 1.12 -0.51
CA ARG A 204 14.71 -0.23 -0.55
C ARG A 204 15.71 -0.29 -1.71
N VAL A 205 17.01 -0.35 -1.44
CA VAL A 205 17.89 -1.14 -2.30
C VAL A 205 17.36 -2.56 -2.15
N GLN A 206 16.86 -3.13 -3.24
CA GLN A 206 16.57 -4.56 -3.27
C GLN A 206 17.91 -5.26 -2.97
N GLU A 207 18.02 -5.86 -1.79
CA GLU A 207 19.02 -6.89 -1.53
C GLU A 207 18.78 -7.98 -2.58
N ALA A 208 19.52 -7.90 -3.69
CA ALA A 208 19.73 -9.04 -4.55
C ALA A 208 20.39 -10.09 -3.66
N HIS A 209 19.67 -11.17 -3.35
CA HIS A 209 20.28 -12.34 -2.75
C HIS A 209 21.55 -12.67 -3.56
N PRO A 210 22.75 -12.68 -2.97
CA PRO A 210 23.85 -13.36 -3.61
C PRO A 210 23.44 -14.82 -3.72
N ALA A 211 23.43 -15.32 -4.96
CA ALA A 211 23.18 -16.70 -5.28
C ALA A 211 24.02 -17.59 -4.36
N ARG A 212 23.40 -18.65 -3.81
CA ARG A 212 24.12 -19.70 -3.10
C ARG A 212 25.32 -20.11 -3.95
N GLY A 213 26.52 -20.01 -3.37
CA GLY A 213 27.71 -20.60 -3.95
C GLY A 213 27.50 -22.11 -4.16
N PRO A 214 28.21 -22.73 -5.11
CA PRO A 214 28.07 -24.15 -5.36
C PRO A 214 28.54 -24.92 -4.13
N GLU A 215 27.65 -25.75 -3.56
CA GLU A 215 28.07 -26.80 -2.63
C GLU A 215 28.94 -27.78 -3.41
N VAL A 216 30.23 -27.74 -3.11
CA VAL A 216 31.23 -28.73 -3.52
C VAL A 216 30.87 -30.04 -2.82
N SER A 217 30.58 -31.08 -3.58
CA SER A 217 30.44 -32.45 -3.06
C SER A 217 31.78 -32.92 -2.49
N PRO A 218 31.81 -33.57 -1.31
CA PRO A 218 33.01 -34.24 -0.86
C PRO A 218 33.28 -35.47 -1.74
N VAL A 219 34.52 -35.55 -2.22
CA VAL A 219 35.10 -36.78 -2.76
C VAL A 219 35.58 -37.58 -1.56
N ASP A 220 35.01 -38.78 -1.37
CA ASP A 220 35.69 -39.97 -0.87
C ASP A 220 34.88 -41.21 -1.29
#